data_AF-E1YFT9-F1
#
_entry.id   AF-E1YFT9-F1
#
_cell.length_a   1.000
_cell.length_b   1.000
_cell.length_c   1.000
_cell.angle_alpha   90.00
_cell.angle_beta   90.00
_cell.angle_gamma   90.00
#
_symmetry.space_group_name_H-M   'P 1'
#
loop_
_entity.id
_entity.type
_entity.pdbx_description
1 polymer ?
#
loop_
_entity_poly.entity_id
_entity_poly.type
_entity_poly.pdbx_seq_one_letter_code
_entity_poly.pdbx_strand_id
1 'polypeptide(L)'
;MKVEISVPEVVSIFKEIQQKPENIFEMIRVEIKESVGQYLTKLMDLERTEFLGRQWYEHAQGDVNHRNGSYSSQFHIKRYWSRQG
;
A
#
# COMPACT_ATOMS: atom_id res chain seq x y z
N MET A 1 4.02 9.22 20.59
CA MET A 1 4.35 7.97 21.30
C MET A 1 5.84 7.98 21.57
N LYS A 2 6.28 7.97 22.84
CA LYS A 2 7.70 7.81 23.20
C LYS A 2 7.93 6.33 23.42
N VAL A 3 8.85 5.74 22.66
CA VAL A 3 9.25 4.36 22.83
C VAL A 3 10.42 4.36 23.82
N GLU A 4 10.15 3.93 25.05
CA GLU A 4 11.18 3.72 26.06
C GLU A 4 11.71 2.29 25.91
N ILE A 5 12.80 2.15 25.17
CA ILE A 5 13.51 0.88 24.98
C ILE A 5 14.92 1.03 25.52
N SER A 6 15.38 0.04 26.27
CA SER A 6 16.74 0.00 26.82
C SER A 6 17.75 -0.46 25.77
N VAL A 7 19.00 -0.02 25.91
CA VAL A 7 20.10 -0.41 25.00
C VAL A 7 20.28 -1.95 24.91
N PRO A 8 20.19 -2.73 26.00
CA PRO A 8 20.29 -4.19 25.92
C PRO A 8 19.16 -4.83 25.09
N GLU A 9 17.94 -4.33 25.19
CA GLU A 9 16.79 -4.82 24.40
C GLU A 9 16.98 -4.54 22.91
N VAL A 10 17.52 -3.37 22.55
CA VAL A 10 17.88 -3.09 21.15
C VAL A 10 18.89 -4.12 20.64
N VAL A 11 19.93 -4.40 21.42
CA VAL A 11 20.99 -5.35 21.04
C VAL A 11 20.43 -6.77 20.90
N SER A 12 19.53 -7.21 21.77
CA SER A 12 18.92 -8.55 21.65
C SER A 12 18.03 -8.64 20.41
N ILE A 13 17.21 -7.62 20.16
CA ILE A 13 16.38 -7.55 18.94
C ILE A 13 17.29 -7.65 17.72
N PHE A 14 18.34 -6.82 17.60
CA PHE A 14 19.26 -6.87 16.46
C PHE A 14 19.89 -8.24 16.23
N LYS A 15 20.25 -8.97 17.29
CA LYS A 15 20.79 -10.33 17.16
C LYS A 15 19.75 -11.30 16.61
N GLU A 16 18.49 -11.19 17.01
CA GLU A 16 17.40 -12.00 16.47
C GLU A 16 17.14 -11.68 14.99
N ILE A 17 17.18 -10.39 14.60
CA ILE A 17 17.09 -9.95 13.20
C ILE A 17 18.22 -10.59 12.37
N GLN A 18 19.46 -10.57 12.87
CA GLN A 18 20.61 -11.14 12.18
C GLN A 18 20.51 -12.66 12.00
N GLN A 19 19.86 -13.36 12.93
CA GLN A 19 19.70 -14.82 12.83
C GLN A 19 18.61 -15.23 11.83
N LYS A 20 17.54 -14.45 11.68
CA LYS A 20 16.40 -14.74 10.79
C LYS A 20 15.88 -13.47 10.11
N PRO A 21 16.66 -12.86 9.22
CA PRO A 21 16.27 -11.62 8.55
C PRO A 21 15.03 -11.78 7.66
N GLU A 22 14.75 -13.01 7.19
CA GLU A 22 13.63 -13.32 6.30
C GLU A 22 12.28 -12.95 6.92
N ASN A 23 12.10 -13.16 8.22
CA ASN A 23 10.83 -12.88 8.90
C ASN A 23 10.48 -11.39 8.86
N ILE A 24 11.49 -10.54 9.03
CA ILE A 24 11.31 -9.08 8.99
C ILE A 24 11.09 -8.61 7.56
N PHE A 25 11.81 -9.17 6.59
CA PHE A 25 11.56 -8.85 5.19
C PHE A 25 10.15 -9.25 4.75
N GLU A 26 9.64 -10.40 5.19
CA GLU A 26 8.26 -10.78 4.90
C GLU A 26 7.25 -9.87 5.60
N MET A 27 7.47 -9.49 6.86
CA MET A 27 6.63 -8.52 7.56
C MET A 27 6.57 -7.17 6.83
N ILE A 28 7.74 -6.61 6.50
CA ILE A 28 7.86 -5.36 5.72
C ILE A 28 7.16 -5.51 4.37
N ARG A 29 7.32 -6.65 3.70
CA ARG A 29 6.73 -6.90 2.39
C ARG A 29 5.21 -6.93 2.44
N VAL A 30 4.62 -7.55 3.46
CA VAL A 30 3.17 -7.56 3.68
C VAL A 30 2.67 -6.14 3.93
N GLU A 31 3.31 -5.41 4.85
CA GLU A 31 2.92 -4.04 5.19
C GLU A 31 3.00 -3.09 3.98
N ILE A 32 4.08 -3.16 3.20
CA ILE A 32 4.23 -2.37 1.98
C ILE A 32 3.16 -2.74 0.95
N LYS A 33 2.87 -4.03 0.75
CA LYS A 33 1.84 -4.47 -0.20
C LYS A 33 0.46 -3.91 0.17
N GLU A 34 0.10 -3.96 1.45
CA GLU A 34 -1.18 -3.44 1.93
C GLU A 34 -1.27 -1.91 1.79
N SER A 35 -0.24 -1.20 2.24
CA SER A 35 -0.19 0.26 2.19
C SER A 35 -0.22 0.79 0.76
N VAL A 36 0.59 0.23 -0.14
CA VAL A 36 0.61 0.59 -1.56
C VAL A 36 -0.71 0.22 -2.23
N GLY A 37 -1.29 -0.95 -1.91
CA GLY A 37 -2.58 -1.35 -2.42
C GLY A 37 -3.68 -0.35 -2.07
N GLN A 38 -3.78 0.03 -0.79
CA GLN A 38 -4.75 1.03 -0.33
C GLN A 38 -4.53 2.40 -1.00
N TYR A 39 -3.28 2.80 -1.18
CA TYR A 39 -2.94 4.06 -1.86
C TYR A 39 -3.43 4.06 -3.31
N LEU A 40 -3.11 3.01 -4.07
CA LEU A 40 -3.52 2.88 -5.47
C LEU A 40 -5.04 2.80 -5.61
N THR A 41 -5.73 2.08 -4.72
CA THR A 41 -7.20 2.03 -4.70
C THR A 41 -7.80 3.43 -4.53
N LYS A 42 -7.29 4.20 -3.56
CA LYS A 42 -7.76 5.58 -3.34
C LYS A 42 -7.48 6.48 -4.54
N LEU A 43 -6.30 6.36 -5.15
CA LEU A 43 -5.94 7.14 -6.32
C LEU A 43 -6.88 6.84 -7.49
N MET A 44 -7.13 5.55 -7.79
CA MET A 44 -8.06 5.15 -8.85
C MET A 44 -9.50 5.62 -8.58
N ASP A 45 -9.96 5.61 -7.33
CA ASP A 45 -11.28 6.14 -6.98
C ASP A 45 -11.38 7.65 -7.17
N LEU A 46 -10.31 8.41 -6.87
CA LEU A 46 -10.22 9.84 -7.13
C LEU A 46 -10.22 10.11 -8.63
N GLU A 47 -9.38 9.43 -9.41
CA GLU A 47 -9.35 9.55 -10.86
C GLU A 47 -10.71 9.22 -11.49
N ARG A 48 -11.41 8.19 -11.00
CA ARG A 48 -12.77 7.87 -11.45
C ARG A 48 -13.78 8.97 -11.12
N THR A 49 -13.63 9.60 -9.96
CA THR A 49 -14.48 10.73 -9.55
C THR A 49 -14.24 11.93 -10.46
N GLU A 50 -12.99 12.29 -10.71
CA GLU A 50 -12.61 13.37 -11.64
C GLU A 50 -13.12 13.08 -13.06
N PHE A 51 -12.94 11.85 -13.55
CA PHE A 51 -13.41 11.43 -14.87
C PHE A 51 -14.93 11.51 -15.02
N LEU A 52 -15.68 11.11 -14.00
CA LEU A 52 -17.15 11.20 -14.01
C LEU A 52 -17.67 12.60 -13.67
N GLY A 53 -16.80 13.49 -13.17
CA GLY A 53 -17.16 14.83 -12.70
C GLY A 53 -18.12 14.85 -11.52
N ARG A 54 -18.25 13.74 -10.78
CA ARG A 54 -19.22 13.60 -9.68
C ARG A 54 -18.81 12.59 -8.61
N GLN A 55 -19.27 12.85 -7.40
CA GLN A 55 -19.09 11.97 -6.25
C GLN A 55 -20.01 10.74 -6.32
N TRP A 56 -19.75 9.81 -5.41
CA TRP A 56 -20.64 8.66 -5.20
C TRP A 56 -22.06 9.14 -4.86
N TYR A 57 -23.04 8.51 -5.52
CA TYR A 57 -24.48 8.78 -5.33
C TYR A 57 -24.93 10.21 -5.62
N GLU A 58 -24.06 11.04 -6.20
CA GLU A 58 -24.44 12.38 -6.62
C GLU A 58 -25.40 12.31 -7.83
N HIS A 59 -26.53 13.00 -7.68
CA HIS A 59 -27.55 13.07 -8.72
C HIS A 59 -27.00 13.77 -9.95
N ALA A 60 -27.15 13.13 -11.10
CA ALA A 60 -26.82 13.72 -12.39
C ALA A 60 -28.05 13.64 -13.30
N GLN A 61 -28.29 14.70 -14.07
CA GLN A 61 -29.41 14.78 -15.00
C GLN A 61 -29.01 14.27 -16.39
N GLY A 62 -29.93 13.55 -17.04
CA GLY A 62 -29.75 13.06 -18.42
C GLY A 62 -29.16 11.65 -18.50
N ASP A 63 -28.64 11.31 -19.68
CA ASP A 63 -27.93 10.04 -19.92
C ASP A 63 -26.50 10.16 -19.39
N VAL A 64 -26.22 9.49 -18.28
CA VAL A 64 -24.98 9.67 -17.50
C VAL A 64 -24.26 8.36 -17.32
N ASN A 65 -22.93 8.39 -17.45
CA ASN A 65 -22.12 7.21 -17.19
C ASN A 65 -22.16 6.87 -15.68
N HIS A 66 -22.53 5.63 -15.36
CA HIS A 66 -22.70 5.16 -13.98
C HIS A 66 -21.51 4.32 -13.53
N ARG A 67 -21.17 4.42 -12.23
CA ARG A 67 -20.19 3.51 -11.61
C ARG A 67 -20.76 2.09 -11.63
N ASN A 68 -20.06 1.17 -12.26
CA ASN A 68 -20.50 -0.23 -12.42
C ASN A 68 -19.79 -1.17 -11.45
N GLY A 69 -19.84 -0.85 -10.15
CA GLY A 69 -19.24 -1.66 -9.09
C GLY A 69 -17.71 -1.59 -9.01
N SER A 70 -17.12 -2.71 -8.58
CA SER A 70 -15.69 -2.92 -8.34
C SER A 70 -15.28 -4.33 -8.72
N TYR A 71 -14.01 -4.52 -9.08
CA TYR A 71 -13.42 -5.83 -9.36
C TYR A 71 -12.08 -5.98 -8.63
N SER A 72 -11.68 -7.22 -8.34
CA SER A 72 -10.35 -7.50 -7.81
C SER A 72 -9.31 -7.45 -8.92
N SER A 73 -8.20 -6.75 -8.67
CA SER A 73 -7.06 -6.70 -9.57
C SER A 73 -5.78 -7.02 -8.81
N GLN A 74 -4.93 -7.84 -9.41
CA GLN A 74 -3.62 -8.20 -8.85
C GLN A 74 -2.55 -7.34 -9.50
N PHE A 75 -1.86 -6.54 -8.70
CA PHE A 75 -0.75 -5.70 -9.15
C PHE A 75 0.59 -6.32 -8.76
N HIS A 76 1.55 -6.29 -9.67
CA HIS A 76 2.92 -6.71 -9.43
C HIS A 76 3.87 -5.52 -9.47
N ILE A 77 4.64 -5.33 -8.40
CA ILE A 77 5.69 -4.32 -8.36
C ILE A 77 6.94 -4.91 -9.00
N LYS A 78 7.39 -4.29 -10.10
CA LYS A 78 8.63 -4.69 -10.77
C LYS A 78 9.83 -4.29 -9.92
N ARG A 79 10.67 -5.26 -9.57
CA ARG A 79 11.97 -5.00 -8.95
C ARG A 79 12.92 -4.43 -10.00
N TYR A 80 13.40 -3.21 -9.81
CA TYR A 80 14.52 -2.68 -10.58
C TYR A 80 15.82 -3.00 -9.85
N TRP A 81 16.74 -3.68 -10.54
CA TRP A 81 18.12 -3.79 -10.07
C TRP A 81 18.88 -2.56 -10.54
N SER A 82 19.35 -1.71 -9.63
CA SER A 82 20.43 -0.78 -10.00
C SER A 82 21.72 -1.59 -10.04
N ARG A 83 22.34 -1.69 -11.22
CA ARG A 83 23.75 -2.10 -11.31
C ARG A 83 24.56 -1.01 -10.61
N GLN A 84 24.98 -1.28 -9.38
CA GLN A 84 26.10 -0.55 -8.79
C GLN A 84 27.33 -1.04 -9.55
N GLY A 85 27.99 -0.11 -10.26
CA GLY A 85 29.25 -0.33 -10.95
C GLY A 85 30.43 -0.26 -9.98
#